data_AF-A0A537HFK8-F1
#
_entry.id   AF-A0A537HFK8-F1
#
_cell.length_a   1.000
_cell.length_b   1.000
_cell.length_c   1.000
_cell.angle_alpha   90.00
_cell.angle_beta   90.00
_cell.angle_gamma   90.00
#
_symmetry.space_group_name_H-M   'P 1'
#
loop_
_entity.id
_entity.type
_entity.pdbx_description
1 polymer ?
#
loop_
_entity_poly.entity_id
_entity_poly.type
_entity_poly.pdbx_seq_one_letter_code
_entity_poly.pdbx_strand_id
1 'polypeptide(L)'
;KNDFVICNRYTPSNLAYGEARGLSVQWLAGLDAGLPEARAVFVLDVPIPKSFSRKTKRRDVNERDRAFLEKVRRNYRSLARRFGWHLVDGTRPPSEVHERILLGLRSAFL
;
A
#
# COMPACT_ATOMS: atom_id res chain seq x y z
N LYS A 1 21.74 14.03 9.95
CA LYS A 1 21.51 13.24 8.72
C LYS A 1 20.56 12.13 9.09
N ASN A 2 19.48 11.95 8.34
CA ASN A 2 18.63 10.76 8.49
C ASN A 2 19.09 9.78 7.41
N ASP A 3 19.52 8.59 7.80
CA ASP A 3 19.99 7.59 6.84
C ASP A 3 18.82 6.94 6.10
N PHE A 4 17.62 6.95 6.68
CA PHE A 4 16.39 6.40 6.12
C PHE A 4 15.15 7.21 6.53
N VAL A 5 14.15 7.26 5.64
CA VAL A 5 12.81 7.82 5.92
C VAL A 5 11.78 6.72 5.63
N ILE A 6 10.92 6.43 6.62
CA ILE A 6 9.86 5.43 6.51
C ILE A 6 8.51 6.15 6.56
N CYS A 7 7.76 6.08 5.46
CA CYS A 7 6.45 6.70 5.36
C CYS A 7 5.34 5.64 5.51
N ASN A 8 4.46 5.82 6.49
CA ASN A 8 3.20 5.08 6.53
C ASN A 8 2.22 5.74 5.57
N ARG A 9 2.15 5.20 4.34
CA ARG A 9 1.51 5.77 3.15
C ARG A 9 2.30 6.92 2.54
N TYR A 10 2.17 7.03 1.22
CA TYR A 10 2.82 8.04 0.38
C TYR A 10 2.09 8.06 -0.99
N THR A 11 2.77 8.43 -2.09
CA THR A 11 2.22 8.45 -3.45
C THR A 11 1.50 7.16 -3.88
N PRO A 12 1.89 5.93 -3.48
CA PRO A 12 1.14 4.71 -3.84
C PRO A 12 -0.31 4.72 -3.35
N SER A 13 -0.59 5.35 -2.21
CA SER A 13 -1.95 5.48 -1.69
C SER A 13 -2.81 6.41 -2.54
N ASN A 14 -2.24 7.51 -3.04
CA ASN A 14 -2.95 8.43 -3.94
C ASN A 14 -3.39 7.68 -5.21
N LEU A 15 -2.46 6.93 -5.83
CA LEU A 15 -2.75 6.12 -7.02
C LEU A 15 -3.86 5.10 -6.77
N ALA A 16 -3.73 4.25 -5.75
CA ALA A 16 -4.66 3.16 -5.51
C ALA A 16 -6.09 3.63 -5.18
N TYR A 17 -6.20 4.65 -4.33
CA TYR A 17 -7.50 5.20 -3.91
C TYR A 17 -8.13 6.11 -4.97
N GLY A 18 -7.33 6.89 -5.70
CA GLY A 18 -7.81 7.75 -6.77
C GLY A 18 -8.33 6.93 -7.95
N GLU A 19 -7.58 5.92 -8.38
CA GLU A 19 -8.04 5.00 -9.43
C GLU A 19 -9.30 4.23 -8.99
N ALA A 20 -9.43 3.89 -7.71
CA ALA A 20 -10.65 3.28 -7.19
C ALA A 20 -11.86 4.22 -7.33
N ARG A 21 -11.64 5.53 -7.33
CA ARG A 21 -12.65 6.57 -7.60
C ARG A 21 -12.83 6.89 -9.09
N GLY A 22 -12.14 6.18 -9.99
CA GLY A 22 -12.25 6.37 -11.44
C GLY A 22 -11.34 7.45 -12.01
N LEU A 23 -10.37 7.94 -11.24
CA LEU A 23 -9.38 8.89 -11.73
C LEU A 23 -8.27 8.18 -12.53
N SER A 24 -7.71 8.86 -13.53
CA SER A 24 -6.60 8.35 -14.32
C SER A 24 -5.33 8.22 -13.46
N VAL A 25 -4.66 7.06 -13.55
CA VAL A 25 -3.36 6.84 -12.87
C VAL A 25 -2.31 7.84 -13.33
N GLN A 26 -2.30 8.21 -14.62
CA GLN A 26 -1.35 9.19 -15.15
C GLN A 26 -1.61 10.59 -14.59
N TRP A 27 -2.88 10.98 -14.47
CA TRP A 27 -3.25 12.27 -13.87
C TRP A 27 -2.88 12.32 -12.39
N LEU A 28 -3.16 11.26 -11.64
CA LEU A 28 -2.78 11.14 -10.22
C LEU A 28 -1.27 11.19 -10.02
N ALA A 29 -0.50 10.49 -10.84
CA ALA A 29 0.96 10.53 -10.80
C ALA A 29 1.51 11.94 -11.08
N GLY A 30 0.82 12.73 -11.91
CA GLY A 30 1.17 14.12 -12.17
C GLY A 30 1.02 15.04 -10.94
N LEU A 31 0.12 14.73 -10.01
CA LEU A 31 -0.03 15.50 -8.77
C LEU A 31 1.17 15.34 -7.83
N ASP A 32 1.81 14.18 -7.88
CA ASP A 32 2.94 13.81 -7.03
C ASP A 32 4.30 14.12 -7.70
N ALA A 33 4.29 14.78 -8.87
CA ALA A 33 5.49 15.06 -9.64
C ALA A 33 6.45 15.99 -8.86
N GLY A 34 7.73 15.62 -8.82
CA GLY A 34 8.78 16.36 -8.10
C GLY A 34 8.95 15.97 -6.63
N LEU A 35 8.06 15.12 -6.08
CA LEU A 35 8.28 14.53 -4.76
C LEU A 35 9.39 13.46 -4.81
N PRO A 36 10.14 13.25 -3.72
CA PRO A 36 11.15 12.19 -3.66
C PRO A 36 10.54 10.81 -3.95
N GLU A 37 11.17 10.06 -4.86
CA GLU A 37 10.74 8.70 -5.17
C GLU A 37 11.13 7.72 -4.06
N ALA A 38 10.20 6.86 -3.67
CA ALA A 38 10.47 5.81 -2.71
C ALA A 38 11.30 4.71 -3.37
N ARG A 39 12.48 4.40 -2.81
CA ARG A 39 13.33 3.31 -3.30
C ARG A 39 12.70 1.92 -3.15
N ALA A 40 11.87 1.75 -2.12
CA ALA A 40 11.13 0.52 -1.88
C ALA A 40 9.72 0.86 -1.39
N VAL A 41 8.72 0.15 -1.93
CA VAL A 41 7.32 0.25 -1.53
C VAL A 41 6.85 -1.13 -1.11
N PHE A 42 6.28 -1.22 0.10
CA PHE A 42 5.72 -2.46 0.63
C PHE A 42 4.20 -2.32 0.76
N VAL A 43 3.48 -3.19 0.06
CA VAL A 43 2.03 -3.29 0.14
C VAL A 43 1.70 -4.48 1.04
N LEU A 44 1.16 -4.21 2.23
CA LEU A 44 0.66 -5.24 3.13
C LEU A 44 -0.74 -5.66 2.66
N ASP A 45 -0.82 -6.75 1.89
CA ASP A 45 -2.07 -7.25 1.34
C ASP A 45 -2.85 -8.05 2.40
N VAL A 46 -4.05 -7.59 2.72
CA VAL A 46 -4.96 -8.27 3.63
C VAL A 46 -6.34 -8.33 2.96
N PRO A 47 -6.98 -9.52 2.88
CA PRO A 47 -8.36 -9.62 2.45
C PRO A 47 -9.26 -8.71 3.27
N ILE A 48 -10.15 -7.98 2.62
CA ILE A 48 -11.02 -6.99 3.28
C ILE A 48 -11.78 -7.61 4.47
N PRO A 49 -12.39 -8.81 4.37
CA PRO A 49 -13.05 -9.44 5.52
C PRO A 49 -12.14 -9.66 6.75
N LYS A 50 -10.86 -10.03 6.53
CA LYS A 50 -9.87 -10.21 7.61
C LYS A 50 -9.36 -8.88 8.16
N SER A 51 -9.30 -7.84 7.33
CA SER A 51 -8.95 -6.49 7.78
C SER A 51 -10.02 -5.94 8.74
N PHE A 52 -11.30 -6.17 8.42
CA PHE A 52 -12.43 -5.78 9.26
C PHE A 52 -12.45 -6.50 10.61
N SER A 53 -12.08 -7.78 10.69
CA SER A 53 -12.08 -8.52 11.96
C SER A 53 -11.00 -8.09 12.95
N ARG A 54 -9.93 -7.43 12.46
CA ARG A 54 -8.80 -6.96 13.28
C ARG A 54 -9.00 -5.58 13.90
N LYS A 55 -9.94 -4.77 13.39
CA LYS A 55 -10.27 -3.45 13.94
C LYS A 55 -11.55 -3.50 14.79
N THR A 56 -11.40 -3.52 16.11
CA THR A 56 -12.52 -3.53 17.07
C THR A 56 -12.90 -2.15 17.62
N LYS A 57 -12.11 -1.08 17.39
CA LYS A 57 -12.41 0.31 17.84
C LYS A 57 -11.99 1.38 16.82
N ARG A 58 -12.75 2.50 16.80
CA ARG A 58 -12.65 3.68 15.89
C ARG A 58 -12.86 3.35 14.41
N ARG A 59 -14.14 3.15 14.05
CA ARG A 59 -14.58 3.01 12.65
C ARG A 59 -14.52 4.36 11.95
N ASP A 60 -13.71 4.46 10.90
CA ASP A 60 -13.58 5.65 10.06
C ASP A 60 -14.58 5.59 8.89
N VAL A 61 -15.02 6.73 8.35
CA VAL A 61 -16.18 6.83 7.42
C VAL A 61 -16.02 6.00 6.14
N ASN A 62 -14.77 5.67 5.77
CA ASN A 62 -14.41 4.84 4.61
C ASN A 62 -14.62 3.32 4.82
N GLU A 63 -15.00 2.87 6.02
CA GLU A 63 -15.27 1.46 6.33
C GLU A 63 -16.69 1.01 5.92
N ARG A 64 -17.49 1.89 5.30
CA ARG A 64 -18.87 1.60 4.86
C ARG A 64 -18.99 0.99 3.46
N ASP A 65 -17.96 1.08 2.63
CA ASP A 65 -18.00 0.58 1.25
C ASP A 65 -16.98 -0.55 1.02
N ARG A 66 -17.42 -1.78 1.28
CA ARG A 66 -16.63 -2.99 1.02
C ARG A 66 -16.24 -3.12 -0.45
N ALA A 67 -17.11 -2.71 -1.37
CA ALA A 67 -16.85 -2.81 -2.80
C ALA A 67 -15.75 -1.84 -3.21
N PHE A 68 -15.76 -0.62 -2.66
CA PHE A 68 -14.69 0.35 -2.84
C PHE A 68 -13.37 -0.15 -2.27
N LEU A 69 -13.34 -0.68 -1.05
CA LEU A 69 -12.11 -1.21 -0.45
C LEU A 69 -11.56 -2.43 -1.21
N GLU A 70 -12.42 -3.29 -1.75
CA GLU A 70 -12.00 -4.37 -2.65
C GLU A 70 -11.42 -3.80 -3.95
N LYS A 71 -11.97 -2.71 -4.50
CA LYS A 71 -11.40 -2.02 -5.67
C LYS A 71 -10.03 -1.43 -5.36
N VAL A 72 -9.88 -0.74 -4.22
CA VAL A 72 -8.59 -0.22 -3.74
C VAL A 72 -7.56 -1.35 -3.60
N ARG A 73 -7.93 -2.48 -2.99
CA ARG A 73 -7.05 -3.64 -2.84
C ARG A 73 -6.62 -4.20 -4.19
N ARG A 74 -7.55 -4.34 -5.15
CA ARG A 74 -7.23 -4.77 -6.52
C ARG A 74 -6.25 -3.80 -7.19
N ASN A 75 -6.46 -2.49 -7.04
CA ASN A 75 -5.58 -1.47 -7.60
C ASN A 75 -4.18 -1.58 -7.00
N TYR A 76 -4.04 -1.69 -5.67
CA TYR A 76 -2.72 -1.92 -5.05
C TYR A 76 -2.01 -3.15 -5.61
N ARG A 77 -2.69 -4.28 -5.79
CA ARG A 77 -2.09 -5.48 -6.39
C ARG A 77 -1.71 -5.29 -7.86
N SER A 78 -2.49 -4.52 -8.61
CA SER A 78 -2.21 -4.19 -10.01
C SER A 78 -1.00 -3.26 -10.13
N LEU A 79 -1.01 -2.16 -9.37
CA LEU A 79 0.06 -1.17 -9.32
C LEU A 79 1.35 -1.77 -8.79
N ALA A 80 1.28 -2.68 -7.79
CA ALA A 80 2.47 -3.38 -7.30
C ALA A 80 3.15 -4.21 -8.39
N ARG A 81 2.39 -4.92 -9.23
CA ARG A 81 2.94 -5.62 -10.39
C ARG A 81 3.51 -4.66 -11.44
N ARG A 82 2.83 -3.55 -11.69
CA ARG A 82 3.24 -2.54 -12.69
C ARG A 82 4.53 -1.81 -12.30
N PHE A 83 4.69 -1.48 -11.03
CA PHE A 83 5.79 -0.64 -10.53
C PHE A 83 6.82 -1.41 -9.70
N GLY A 84 6.72 -2.75 -9.64
CA GLY A 84 7.67 -3.59 -8.91
C GLY A 84 7.61 -3.42 -7.38
N TRP A 85 6.47 -3.03 -6.81
CA TRP A 85 6.32 -2.93 -5.35
C TRP A 85 6.27 -4.32 -4.71
N HIS A 86 6.80 -4.43 -3.50
CA HIS A 86 6.79 -5.68 -2.74
C HIS A 86 5.40 -5.93 -2.16
N LEU A 87 4.70 -6.94 -2.68
CA LEU A 87 3.44 -7.42 -2.13
C LEU A 87 3.73 -8.40 -0.98
N VAL A 88 3.36 -8.04 0.25
CA VAL A 88 3.59 -8.84 1.46
C VAL A 88 2.25 -9.35 1.99
N ASP A 89 2.14 -10.64 2.28
CA ASP A 89 0.94 -11.22 2.89
C ASP A 89 0.77 -10.72 4.33
N GLY A 90 -0.10 -9.73 4.53
CA GLY A 90 -0.40 -9.16 5.83
C GLY A 90 -1.31 -10.03 6.70
N THR A 91 -1.75 -11.20 6.21
CA THR A 91 -2.57 -12.13 7.02
C THR A 91 -1.74 -12.96 8.00
N ARG A 92 -0.41 -13.03 7.80
CA ARG A 92 0.54 -13.68 8.69
C ARG A 92 0.72 -12.93 10.02
N PRO A 93 1.30 -13.58 11.06
CA PRO A 93 1.70 -12.91 12.29
C PRO A 93 2.66 -11.72 12.03
N PRO A 94 2.66 -10.67 12.88
CA PRO A 94 3.52 -9.50 12.68
C PRO A 94 5.01 -9.81 12.54
N SER A 95 5.51 -10.82 13.27
CA SER A 95 6.92 -11.25 13.18
C SER A 95 7.29 -11.76 11.78
N GLU A 96 6.44 -12.59 11.19
CA GLU A 96 6.65 -13.10 9.82
C GLU A 96 6.52 -11.99 8.77
N VAL A 97 5.55 -11.09 8.93
CA VAL A 97 5.40 -9.92 8.05
C VAL A 97 6.65 -9.04 8.11
N HIS A 98 7.17 -8.81 9.32
CA HIS A 98 8.40 -8.04 9.53
C HIS A 98 9.60 -8.68 8.84
N GLU A 99 9.80 -9.99 9.00
CA GLU A 99 10.88 -10.72 8.33
C GLU A 99 10.80 -10.59 6.80
N ARG A 100 9.60 -10.70 6.23
CA ARG A 100 9.39 -10.52 4.77
C ARG A 100 9.74 -9.11 4.30
N ILE A 101 9.43 -8.08 5.09
CA ILE A 101 9.83 -6.69 4.77
C ILE A 101 11.37 -6.56 4.82
N LEU A 102 12.02 -7.11 5.85
CA LEU A 102 13.49 -7.07 5.95
C LEU A 102 14.18 -7.76 4.76
N LEU A 103 13.66 -8.91 4.31
CA LEU A 103 14.16 -9.59 3.12
C LEU A 103 14.00 -8.73 1.86
N GLY A 104 12.85 -8.07 1.68
CA GLY A 104 12.64 -7.16 0.55
C GLY A 104 13.53 -5.91 0.62
N LEU A 105 13.78 -5.37 1.81
CA LEU A 105 14.71 -4.24 1.99
C LEU A 105 16.13 -4.61 1.55
N ARG A 106 16.61 -5.82 1.87
CA ARG A 106 17.92 -6.28 1.39
C ARG A 106 17.99 -6.26 -0.14
N SER A 107 16.97 -6.75 -0.84
CA SER A 107 16.94 -6.73 -2.31
C SER A 107 16.81 -5.34 -2.94
N ALA A 108 16.33 -4.34 -2.19
CA ALA A 108 16.13 -2.99 -2.70
C ALA A 108 17.35 -2.09 -2.46
N PHE A 109 18.16 -2.37 -1.44
CA PHE A 109 19.28 -1.52 -1.01
C PHE A 109 20.67 -2.16 -1.20
N LEU A 110 20.74 -3.46 -1.50
CA LEU A 110 21.95 -4.18 -1.91
C LEU A 110 21.82 -4.60 -3.38
#